data_AF-A0A6M0H6B4-F1
#
_entry.id   AF-A0A6M0H6B4-F1
#
_cell.length_a   1.000
_cell.length_b   1.000
_cell.length_c   1.000
_cell.angle_alpha   90.00
_cell.angle_beta   90.00
_cell.angle_gamma   90.00
#
_symmetry.space_group_name_H-M   'P 1'
#
loop_
_entity.id
_entity.type
_entity.pdbx_description
1 polymer ?
#
loop_
_entity_poly.entity_id
_entity_poly.type
_entity_poly.pdbx_seq_one_letter_code
_entity_poly.pdbx_strand_id
1 'polypeptide(L)'
;MGLFAIFISALLVNNVILSKFLGICSFLGVSKKTETAKGMGLAVVFVMILASTITYIVNKCILIPLDIGYLSTLAFVLVIAALVQFVEIVVKKTNPSLYKALGIFLPLITTNCAVLGIAVLNMDNNYNLIESIVNSAGAALGYMLAIVLLAGLRERMEENTDIPEAFKGLPLALITAGIMAIAFFGFSGLI
;
A
#
# COMPACT_ATOMS: atom_id res chain seq x y z
N MET A 1 5.69 2.15 -22.53
CA MET A 1 4.21 2.01 -22.36
C MET A 1 3.62 3.40 -22.20
N GLY A 2 2.39 3.65 -22.65
CA GLY A 2 1.74 4.94 -22.35
C GLY A 2 1.54 5.10 -20.83
N LEU A 3 1.63 6.34 -20.33
CA LEU A 3 1.43 6.66 -18.90
C LEU A 3 0.09 6.10 -18.37
N PHE A 4 -0.96 6.12 -19.20
CA PHE A 4 -2.27 5.56 -18.87
C PHE A 4 -2.26 4.03 -18.73
N ALA A 5 -1.47 3.33 -19.54
CA ALA A 5 -1.32 1.88 -19.44
C ALA A 5 -0.54 1.47 -18.19
N ILE A 6 0.49 2.25 -17.81
CA ILE A 6 1.23 2.05 -16.55
C ILE A 6 0.29 2.25 -15.36
N PHE A 7 -0.53 3.30 -15.39
CA PHE A 7 -1.50 3.58 -14.34
C PHE A 7 -2.53 2.46 -14.16
N ILE A 8 -3.19 2.03 -15.25
CA ILE A 8 -4.17 0.92 -15.18
C ILE A 8 -3.49 -0.40 -14.80
N SER A 9 -2.28 -0.65 -15.30
CA SER A 9 -1.52 -1.84 -14.94
C SER A 9 -1.25 -1.87 -13.43
N ALA A 10 -0.75 -0.78 -12.86
CA ALA A 10 -0.43 -0.69 -11.44
C ALA A 10 -1.68 -0.75 -10.53
N LEU A 11 -2.81 -0.22 -11.00
CA LEU A 11 -4.05 -0.14 -10.23
C LEU A 11 -4.79 -1.49 -10.19
N LEU A 12 -4.93 -2.16 -11.33
CA LEU A 12 -5.76 -3.37 -11.48
C LEU A 12 -4.95 -4.64 -11.76
N VAL A 13 -4.03 -4.61 -12.72
CA VAL A 13 -3.39 -5.83 -13.28
C VAL A 13 -2.27 -6.35 -12.37
N ASN A 14 -1.40 -5.45 -11.91
CA ASN A 14 -0.26 -5.70 -11.03
C ASN A 14 -0.54 -5.19 -9.62
N ASN A 15 -1.76 -5.40 -9.12
CA ASN A 15 -2.15 -4.91 -7.80
C ASN A 15 -1.17 -5.42 -6.72
N VAL A 16 -0.59 -4.48 -5.98
CA VAL A 16 0.49 -4.74 -5.02
C VAL A 16 0.08 -5.69 -3.89
N ILE A 17 -1.19 -5.65 -3.48
CA ILE A 17 -1.70 -6.52 -2.42
C ILE A 17 -2.10 -7.88 -2.97
N LEU A 18 -2.85 -7.91 -4.07
CA LEU A 18 -3.57 -9.12 -4.51
C LEU A 18 -2.79 -9.97 -5.52
N SER A 19 -1.89 -9.37 -6.29
CA SER A 19 -1.06 -10.06 -7.29
C SER A 19 0.37 -10.26 -6.81
N LYS A 20 0.93 -9.27 -6.09
CA LYS A 20 2.31 -9.34 -5.58
C LYS A 20 2.43 -9.71 -4.09
N PHE A 21 1.31 -9.81 -3.37
CA PHE A 21 1.26 -10.19 -1.94
C PHE A 21 2.05 -9.26 -0.99
N LEU A 22 2.18 -7.97 -1.30
CA LEU A 22 2.82 -6.99 -0.41
C LEU A 22 1.79 -6.19 0.39
N GLY A 23 2.11 -5.88 1.65
CA GLY A 23 1.28 -5.03 2.51
C GLY A 23 0.14 -5.76 3.24
N ILE A 24 0.22 -7.09 3.35
CA ILE A 24 -0.80 -7.94 4.00
C ILE A 24 -1.00 -7.58 5.49
N CYS A 25 0.06 -7.13 6.17
CA CYS A 25 0.03 -6.82 7.61
C CYS A 25 -1.01 -5.75 7.96
N SER A 26 -0.95 -4.61 7.26
CA SER A 26 -1.92 -3.51 7.46
C SER A 26 -3.27 -3.81 6.81
N PHE A 27 -3.27 -4.57 5.72
CA PHE A 27 -4.48 -5.03 5.04
C PHE A 27 -5.38 -5.89 5.95
N LEU A 28 -4.82 -6.85 6.68
CA LEU A 28 -5.58 -7.68 7.62
C LEU A 28 -5.86 -6.97 8.96
N GLY A 29 -4.94 -6.12 9.41
CA GLY A 29 -5.02 -5.44 10.70
C GLY A 29 -6.07 -4.33 10.78
N VAL A 30 -6.25 -3.55 9.70
CA VAL A 30 -7.05 -2.31 9.72
C VAL A 30 -8.37 -2.43 8.93
N SER A 31 -8.64 -3.58 8.33
CA SER A 31 -9.85 -3.85 7.53
C SER A 31 -11.10 -4.23 8.34
N LYS A 32 -11.17 -3.94 9.64
CA LYS A 32 -12.39 -4.21 10.43
C LYS A 32 -13.51 -3.22 10.15
N LYS A 33 -13.17 -1.95 9.93
CA LYS A 33 -14.13 -0.89 9.64
C LYS A 33 -13.76 -0.16 8.36
N THR A 34 -14.77 0.22 7.58
CA THR A 34 -14.59 0.96 6.33
C THR A 34 -14.03 2.35 6.57
N GLU A 35 -14.43 3.04 7.65
CA GLU A 35 -13.89 4.35 8.01
C GLU A 35 -12.38 4.31 8.31
N THR A 36 -11.93 3.32 9.11
CA THR A 36 -10.51 3.17 9.44
C THR A 36 -9.69 2.73 8.23
N ALA A 37 -10.25 1.84 7.40
CA ALA A 37 -9.61 1.38 6.18
C ALA A 37 -9.41 2.51 5.16
N LYS A 38 -10.41 3.39 4.97
CA LYS A 38 -10.30 4.58 4.12
C LYS A 38 -9.20 5.53 4.61
N GLY A 39 -9.16 5.79 5.93
CA GLY A 39 -8.14 6.63 6.55
C GLY A 39 -6.72 6.09 6.35
N MET A 40 -6.54 4.77 6.57
CA MET A 40 -5.26 4.10 6.33
C MET A 40 -4.86 4.12 4.84
N GLY A 41 -5.81 3.83 3.95
CA GLY A 41 -5.58 3.84 2.51
C GLY A 41 -5.09 5.20 2.02
N LEU A 42 -5.73 6.29 2.44
CA LEU A 42 -5.33 7.65 2.06
C LEU A 42 -3.93 8.01 2.60
N ALA A 43 -3.62 7.64 3.83
CA ALA A 43 -2.28 7.84 4.40
C ALA A 43 -1.20 7.09 3.61
N VAL A 44 -1.45 5.83 3.24
CA VAL A 44 -0.52 5.02 2.44
C VAL A 44 -0.37 5.60 1.02
N VAL A 45 -1.44 6.08 0.40
CA VAL A 45 -1.38 6.77 -0.92
C VAL A 45 -0.44 7.95 -0.87
N PHE A 46 -0.60 8.81 0.13
CA PHE A 46 0.25 9.98 0.29
C PHE A 46 1.72 9.61 0.51
N VAL A 47 1.99 8.67 1.43
CA VAL A 47 3.36 8.22 1.75
C VAL A 47 4.00 7.52 0.55
N MET A 48 3.29 6.68 -0.18
CA MET A 48 3.85 5.90 -1.29
C MET A 48 4.27 6.78 -2.48
N ILE A 49 3.48 7.80 -2.81
CA ILE A 49 3.81 8.76 -3.88
C ILE A 49 5.03 9.60 -3.48
N LEU A 50 5.06 10.14 -2.27
CA LEU A 50 6.18 10.95 -1.78
C LEU A 50 7.46 10.11 -1.62
N ALA A 51 7.35 8.92 -1.04
CA ALA A 51 8.48 8.01 -0.88
C ALA A 51 9.07 7.65 -2.25
N SER A 52 8.26 7.33 -3.25
CA SER A 52 8.74 6.99 -4.58
C SER A 52 9.41 8.16 -5.30
N THR A 53 8.93 9.39 -5.07
CA THR A 53 9.55 10.60 -5.63
C THR A 53 10.91 10.86 -5.00
N ILE A 54 10.99 10.80 -3.67
CA ILE A 54 12.23 11.11 -2.93
C ILE A 54 13.26 9.99 -3.11
N THR A 55 12.85 8.72 -3.07
CA THR A 55 13.74 7.59 -3.31
C THR A 55 14.31 7.60 -4.73
N TYR A 56 13.52 8.01 -5.74
CA TYR A 56 14.05 8.22 -7.09
C TYR A 56 15.16 9.29 -7.13
N ILE A 57 14.94 10.43 -6.48
CA ILE A 57 15.94 11.51 -6.40
C ILE A 57 17.18 11.03 -5.67
N VAL A 58 17.03 10.37 -4.53
CA VAL A 58 18.15 9.81 -3.75
C VAL A 58 18.93 8.80 -4.59
N ASN A 59 18.25 7.94 -5.35
CA ASN A 59 18.94 6.96 -6.17
C ASN A 59 19.75 7.60 -7.31
N LYS A 60 19.14 8.50 -8.08
CA LYS A 60 19.79 9.17 -9.22
C LYS A 60 20.85 10.20 -8.81
N CYS A 61 20.61 10.97 -7.75
CA CYS A 61 21.51 12.04 -7.33
C CYS A 61 22.59 11.62 -6.33
N ILE A 62 22.42 10.50 -5.60
CA ILE A 62 23.34 10.09 -4.53
C ILE A 62 23.91 8.70 -4.81
N LEU A 63 23.07 7.68 -5.00
CA LEU A 63 23.56 6.30 -5.06
C LEU A 63 24.32 5.98 -6.35
N ILE A 64 23.80 6.42 -7.49
CA ILE A 64 24.44 6.23 -8.79
C ILE A 64 25.80 6.95 -8.87
N PRO A 65 25.95 8.24 -8.50
CA PRO A 65 27.24 8.91 -8.59
C PRO A 65 28.27 8.44 -7.57
N LEU A 66 27.86 7.84 -6.45
CA LEU A 66 28.79 7.30 -5.45
C LEU A 66 29.06 5.79 -5.63
N ASP A 67 28.44 5.13 -6.61
CA ASP A 67 28.56 3.68 -6.88
C ASP A 67 28.18 2.78 -5.68
N ILE A 68 27.25 3.24 -4.83
CA ILE A 68 26.83 2.55 -3.58
C ILE A 68 25.45 1.91 -3.75
N GLY A 69 25.18 1.34 -4.93
CA GLY A 69 23.88 0.72 -5.25
C GLY A 69 23.44 -0.37 -4.25
N TYR A 70 24.39 -1.04 -3.59
CA TYR A 70 24.11 -2.08 -2.59
C TYR A 70 23.42 -1.54 -1.31
N LEU A 71 23.52 -0.22 -1.03
CA LEU A 71 22.84 0.42 0.12
C LEU A 71 21.40 0.87 -0.18
N SER A 72 20.89 0.65 -1.40
CA SER A 72 19.57 1.12 -1.86
C SER A 72 18.45 0.84 -0.86
N THR A 73 18.33 -0.41 -0.42
CA THR A 73 17.26 -0.81 0.51
C THR A 73 17.34 -0.09 1.84
N LEU A 74 18.54 0.09 2.40
CA LEU A 74 18.74 0.82 3.66
C LEU A 74 18.40 2.31 3.50
N ALA A 75 18.83 2.92 2.39
CA ALA A 75 18.52 4.30 2.08
C ALA A 75 17.00 4.52 1.93
N PHE A 76 16.28 3.61 1.27
CA PHE A 76 14.83 3.73 1.08
C PHE A 76 14.08 3.58 2.39
N VAL A 77 14.45 2.62 3.24
CA VAL A 77 13.84 2.45 4.56
C VAL A 77 14.04 3.71 5.41
N LEU A 78 15.24 4.32 5.40
CA LEU A 78 15.50 5.58 6.11
C LEU A 78 14.63 6.74 5.59
N VAL A 79 14.51 6.88 4.27
CA VAL A 79 13.65 7.90 3.64
C VAL A 79 12.18 7.69 4.05
N ILE A 80 11.69 6.45 3.96
CA ILE A 80 10.31 6.12 4.33
C ILE A 80 10.08 6.40 5.82
N ALA A 81 11.00 6.00 6.70
CA ALA A 81 10.90 6.23 8.14
C ALA A 81 10.79 7.73 8.48
N ALA A 82 11.64 8.57 7.86
CA ALA A 82 11.59 10.01 8.05
C ALA A 82 10.25 10.62 7.57
N LEU A 83 9.74 10.15 6.42
CA LEU A 83 8.47 10.62 5.86
C LEU A 83 7.27 10.22 6.72
N VAL A 84 7.21 8.97 7.18
CA VAL A 84 6.12 8.50 8.03
C VAL A 84 6.13 9.23 9.37
N GLN A 85 7.31 9.50 9.94
CA GLN A 85 7.43 10.29 11.16
C GLN A 85 6.87 11.70 10.98
N PHE A 86 7.15 12.33 9.84
CA PHE A 86 6.56 13.62 9.49
C PHE A 86 5.03 13.53 9.37
N VAL A 87 4.52 12.51 8.68
CA VAL A 87 3.07 12.28 8.54
C VAL A 87 2.40 12.04 9.89
N GLU A 88 3.04 11.33 10.81
CA GLU A 88 2.51 11.10 12.16
C GLU A 88 2.25 12.42 12.90
N ILE A 89 3.21 13.34 12.87
CA ILE A 89 3.09 14.65 13.52
C ILE A 89 1.96 15.46 12.86
N VAL A 90 1.84 15.41 11.54
CA VAL A 90 0.78 16.11 10.79
C VAL A 90 -0.60 15.55 11.11
N VAL A 91 -0.76 14.22 11.14
CA VAL A 91 -2.05 13.57 11.45
C VAL A 91 -2.48 13.85 12.89
N LYS A 92 -1.52 13.81 13.84
CA LYS A 92 -1.79 14.13 15.25
C LYS A 92 -2.33 15.56 15.43
N LYS A 93 -1.88 16.50 14.59
CA LYS A 93 -2.30 17.91 14.64
C LYS A 93 -3.59 18.19 13.87
N THR A 94 -3.82 17.54 12.75
CA THR A 94 -4.98 17.81 11.87
C THR A 94 -6.22 17.03 12.27
N ASN A 95 -6.10 15.75 12.64
CA ASN A 95 -7.23 14.87 12.95
C ASN A 95 -6.96 13.96 14.16
N PRO A 96 -7.28 14.41 15.38
CA PRO A 96 -7.07 13.63 16.61
C PRO A 96 -7.90 12.35 16.69
N SER A 97 -9.09 12.34 16.07
CA SER A 97 -9.95 11.15 15.99
C SER A 97 -9.29 10.03 15.17
N LEU A 98 -8.71 10.39 14.03
CA LEU A 98 -7.99 9.47 13.16
C LEU A 98 -6.72 8.95 13.83
N TYR A 99 -5.97 9.82 14.52
CA TYR A 99 -4.80 9.42 15.31
C TYR A 99 -5.16 8.44 16.43
N LYS A 100 -6.28 8.61 17.13
CA LYS A 100 -6.73 7.65 18.14
C LYS A 100 -7.11 6.29 17.55
N ALA A 101 -7.69 6.27 16.35
CA ALA A 101 -8.08 5.04 15.67
C ALA A 101 -6.90 4.29 15.04
N LEU A 102 -5.90 5.02 14.53
CA LEU A 102 -4.78 4.48 13.75
C LEU A 102 -3.43 4.54 14.46
N GLY A 103 -3.32 5.13 15.65
CA GLY A 103 -2.04 5.46 16.28
C GLY A 103 -1.06 4.29 16.40
N ILE A 104 -1.55 3.08 16.66
CA ILE A 104 -0.72 1.85 16.70
C ILE A 104 -0.27 1.41 15.30
N PHE A 105 -1.05 1.73 14.26
CA PHE A 105 -0.82 1.34 12.87
C PHE A 105 -0.01 2.37 12.06
N LEU A 106 0.19 3.59 12.56
CA LEU A 106 1.03 4.59 11.88
C LEU A 106 2.48 4.10 11.72
N PRO A 107 3.14 3.55 12.77
CA PRO A 107 4.45 2.94 12.62
C PRO A 107 4.48 1.74 11.66
N LEU A 108 3.36 1.01 11.49
CA LEU A 108 3.28 -0.07 10.50
C LEU A 108 3.39 0.42 9.05
N ILE A 109 3.22 1.72 8.78
CA ILE A 109 3.45 2.27 7.43
C ILE A 109 4.95 2.22 7.09
N THR A 110 5.84 2.43 8.06
CA THR A 110 7.30 2.38 7.84
C THR A 110 7.81 1.02 7.37
N THR A 111 7.20 -0.04 7.92
CA THR A 111 7.55 -1.43 7.63
C THR A 111 6.61 -2.05 6.60
N ASN A 112 5.82 -1.23 5.91
CA ASN A 112 4.89 -1.72 4.91
C ASN A 112 5.64 -2.18 3.65
N CYS A 113 5.57 -3.48 3.38
CA CYS A 113 6.21 -4.09 2.22
C CYS A 113 5.74 -3.45 0.91
N ALA A 114 4.50 -2.98 0.80
CA ALA A 114 3.99 -2.36 -0.42
C ALA A 114 4.72 -1.05 -0.75
N VAL A 115 5.04 -0.24 0.27
CA VAL A 115 5.73 1.05 0.09
C VAL A 115 7.17 0.84 -0.35
N LEU A 116 7.90 -0.05 0.35
CA LEU A 116 9.27 -0.41 -0.01
C LEU A 116 9.33 -1.10 -1.38
N GLY A 117 8.43 -2.06 -1.62
CA GLY A 117 8.41 -2.84 -2.85
C GLY A 117 8.15 -2.00 -4.10
N ILE A 118 7.26 -1.02 -4.04
CA ILE A 118 7.05 -0.09 -5.17
C ILE A 118 8.28 0.78 -5.43
N ALA A 119 8.95 1.26 -4.38
CA ALA A 119 10.18 2.03 -4.53
C ALA A 119 11.28 1.22 -5.24
N VAL A 120 11.45 -0.05 -4.86
CA VAL A 120 12.40 -0.96 -5.51
C VAL A 120 11.97 -1.32 -6.94
N LEU A 121 10.70 -1.66 -7.15
CA LEU A 121 10.17 -2.00 -8.48
C LEU A 121 10.28 -0.83 -9.47
N ASN A 122 10.14 0.41 -9.01
CA ASN A 122 10.34 1.59 -9.86
C ASN A 122 11.76 1.68 -10.40
N MET A 123 12.74 1.22 -9.61
CA MET A 123 14.15 1.24 -9.98
C MET A 123 14.53 0.06 -10.86
N ASP A 124 14.07 -1.13 -10.54
CA ASP A 124 14.31 -2.33 -11.35
C ASP A 124 13.75 -2.15 -12.77
N ASN A 125 12.57 -1.52 -12.90
CA ASN A 125 11.96 -1.20 -14.18
C ASN A 125 12.55 0.04 -14.88
N ASN A 126 13.55 0.71 -14.28
CA ASN A 126 14.19 1.91 -14.83
C ASN A 126 13.20 3.01 -15.26
N TYR A 127 12.12 3.21 -14.51
CA TYR A 127 11.13 4.23 -14.83
C TYR A 127 11.69 5.64 -14.67
N ASN A 128 11.28 6.57 -15.53
CA ASN A 128 11.53 8.00 -15.30
C ASN A 128 10.78 8.52 -14.07
N LEU A 129 11.12 9.72 -13.58
CA LEU A 129 10.46 10.33 -12.42
C LEU A 129 8.93 10.40 -12.58
N ILE A 130 8.46 10.79 -13.76
CA ILE A 130 7.02 10.88 -14.07
C ILE A 130 6.37 9.49 -14.08
N GLU A 131 7.02 8.51 -14.70
CA GLU A 131 6.53 7.13 -14.75
C GLU A 131 6.49 6.49 -13.36
N SER A 132 7.49 6.78 -12.52
CA SER A 132 7.56 6.32 -11.12
C SER A 132 6.42 6.91 -10.28
N ILE A 133 6.12 8.20 -10.43
CA ILE A 133 4.98 8.84 -9.74
C ILE A 133 3.66 8.21 -10.19
N VAL A 134 3.48 8.02 -11.50
CA VAL A 134 2.24 7.43 -12.04
C VAL A 134 2.07 5.98 -11.62
N ASN A 135 3.14 5.17 -11.65
CA ASN A 135 3.11 3.79 -11.17
C ASN A 135 2.78 3.73 -9.67
N SER A 136 3.40 4.61 -8.87
CA SER A 136 3.18 4.66 -7.42
C SER A 136 1.77 5.14 -7.07
N ALA A 137 1.24 6.10 -7.81
CA ALA A 137 -0.14 6.54 -7.64
C ALA A 137 -1.14 5.42 -7.99
N GLY A 138 -0.93 4.72 -9.10
CA GLY A 138 -1.75 3.58 -9.50
C GLY A 138 -1.70 2.45 -8.46
N ALA A 139 -0.50 2.08 -8.03
CA ALA A 139 -0.27 1.06 -7.01
C ALA A 139 -0.91 1.39 -5.66
N ALA A 140 -0.79 2.65 -5.21
CA ALA A 140 -1.34 3.06 -3.94
C ALA A 140 -2.87 3.18 -3.97
N LEU A 141 -3.44 3.61 -5.10
CA LEU A 141 -4.90 3.58 -5.31
C LEU A 141 -5.40 2.13 -5.37
N GLY A 142 -4.65 1.22 -5.99
CA GLY A 142 -4.94 -0.22 -5.97
C GLY A 142 -4.92 -0.79 -4.54
N TYR A 143 -3.98 -0.35 -3.71
CA TYR A 143 -3.93 -0.69 -2.28
C TYR A 143 -5.16 -0.16 -1.53
N MET A 144 -5.51 1.11 -1.74
CA MET A 144 -6.68 1.75 -1.12
C MET A 144 -7.99 1.06 -1.54
N LEU A 145 -8.13 0.72 -2.82
CA LEU A 145 -9.29 -0.01 -3.33
C LEU A 145 -9.43 -1.37 -2.64
N ALA A 146 -8.35 -2.15 -2.59
CA ALA A 146 -8.36 -3.47 -1.99
C ALA A 146 -8.72 -3.44 -0.49
N ILE A 147 -8.10 -2.54 0.30
CA ILE A 147 -8.38 -2.48 1.74
C ILE A 147 -9.81 -2.02 2.06
N VAL A 148 -10.36 -1.09 1.26
CA VAL A 148 -11.75 -0.62 1.42
C VAL A 148 -12.75 -1.71 1.03
N LEU A 149 -12.48 -2.46 -0.04
CA LEU A 149 -13.30 -3.61 -0.44
C LEU A 149 -13.30 -4.69 0.63
N LEU A 150 -12.13 -5.06 1.16
CA LEU A 150 -12.06 -6.06 2.23
C LEU A 150 -12.81 -5.57 3.48
N ALA A 151 -12.66 -4.30 3.85
CA ALA A 151 -13.37 -3.75 5.00
C ALA A 151 -14.89 -3.78 4.83
N GLY A 152 -15.39 -3.42 3.64
CA GLY A 152 -16.82 -3.49 3.34
C GLY A 152 -17.36 -4.92 3.35
N LEU A 153 -16.58 -5.89 2.84
CA LEU A 153 -16.94 -7.30 2.94
C LEU A 153 -16.95 -7.80 4.38
N ARG A 154 -15.95 -7.42 5.19
CA ARG A 154 -15.86 -7.82 6.59
C ARG A 154 -17.00 -7.26 7.43
N GLU A 155 -17.35 -5.98 7.28
CA GLU A 155 -18.50 -5.38 7.96
C GLU A 155 -19.80 -6.15 7.65
N ARG A 156 -20.05 -6.44 6.37
CA ARG A 156 -21.27 -7.19 5.96
C ARG A 156 -21.29 -8.63 6.47
N MET A 157 -20.14 -9.26 6.64
CA MET A 157 -20.05 -10.64 7.12
C MET A 157 -20.15 -10.73 8.64
N GLU A 158 -19.69 -9.71 9.38
CA GLU A 158 -19.85 -9.64 10.83
C GLU A 158 -21.33 -9.52 11.25
N GLU A 159 -22.18 -8.93 10.41
CA GLU A 159 -23.63 -8.87 10.60
C GLU A 159 -24.35 -10.21 10.37
N ASN A 160 -23.67 -11.21 9.77
CA ASN A 160 -24.30 -12.46 9.38
C ASN A 160 -24.22 -13.51 10.49
N THR A 161 -25.37 -13.88 11.06
CA THR A 161 -25.48 -14.78 12.22
C THR A 161 -25.15 -16.24 11.89
N ASP A 162 -25.21 -16.63 10.62
CA ASP A 162 -25.05 -18.02 10.17
C ASP A 162 -23.59 -18.52 10.16
N ILE A 163 -22.63 -17.66 10.50
CA ILE A 163 -21.20 -17.99 10.47
C ILE A 163 -20.79 -18.71 11.77
N PRO A 164 -20.22 -19.93 11.70
CA PRO A 164 -19.73 -20.65 12.87
C PRO A 164 -18.68 -19.83 13.64
N GLU A 165 -18.70 -19.87 14.96
CA GLU A 165 -17.79 -19.08 15.80
C GLU A 165 -16.30 -19.31 15.48
N ALA A 166 -15.93 -20.54 15.12
CA ALA A 166 -14.57 -20.90 14.76
C ALA A 166 -14.04 -20.16 13.52
N PHE A 167 -14.92 -19.68 12.63
CA PHE A 167 -14.52 -18.94 11.43
C PHE A 167 -14.50 -17.43 11.64
N LYS A 168 -15.11 -16.88 12.69
CA LYS A 168 -15.22 -15.44 12.91
C LYS A 168 -13.85 -14.77 13.04
N GLY A 169 -13.70 -13.57 12.49
CA GLY A 169 -12.49 -12.75 12.60
C GLY A 169 -11.45 -13.05 11.52
N LEU A 170 -10.25 -13.49 11.92
CA LEU A 170 -9.09 -13.65 11.03
C LEU A 170 -9.26 -14.79 10.00
N PRO A 171 -9.78 -15.99 10.35
CA PRO A 171 -9.95 -17.07 9.38
C PRO A 171 -10.85 -16.65 8.21
N LEU A 172 -11.99 -16.03 8.51
CA LEU A 172 -12.90 -15.48 7.51
C LEU A 172 -12.22 -14.42 6.63
N ALA A 173 -11.44 -13.52 7.24
CA ALA A 173 -10.73 -12.47 6.52
C ALA A 173 -9.67 -13.02 5.55
N LEU A 174 -9.03 -14.13 5.89
CA LEU A 174 -8.08 -14.82 5.00
C LEU A 174 -8.79 -15.53 3.84
N ILE A 175 -9.91 -16.19 4.11
CA ILE A 175 -10.72 -16.84 3.07
C ILE A 175 -11.26 -15.79 2.09
N THR A 176 -11.81 -14.69 2.60
CA THR A 176 -12.33 -13.61 1.76
C THR A 176 -11.23 -12.92 0.97
N ALA A 177 -10.07 -12.67 1.58
CA ALA A 177 -8.90 -12.15 0.88
C ALA A 177 -8.44 -13.10 -0.24
N GLY A 178 -8.47 -14.42 -0.02
CA GLY A 178 -8.17 -15.42 -1.05
C GLY A 178 -9.16 -15.38 -2.22
N ILE A 179 -10.46 -15.34 -1.94
CA ILE A 179 -11.51 -15.22 -2.97
C ILE A 179 -11.36 -13.90 -3.74
N MET A 180 -11.08 -12.79 -3.04
CA MET A 180 -10.79 -11.50 -3.67
C MET A 180 -9.56 -11.58 -4.57
N ALA A 181 -8.49 -12.25 -4.15
CA ALA A 181 -7.29 -12.42 -4.96
C ALA A 181 -7.58 -13.18 -6.26
N ILE A 182 -8.38 -14.26 -6.20
CA ILE A 182 -8.82 -15.01 -7.39
C ILE A 182 -9.63 -14.11 -8.33
N ALA A 183 -10.57 -13.32 -7.80
CA ALA A 183 -11.36 -12.38 -8.59
C ALA A 183 -10.50 -11.32 -9.28
N PHE A 184 -9.50 -10.78 -8.58
CA PHE A 184 -8.58 -9.78 -9.14
C PHE A 184 -7.59 -10.37 -10.14
N PHE A 185 -7.24 -11.65 -10.01
CA PHE A 185 -6.42 -12.35 -11.00
C PHE A 185 -7.10 -12.41 -12.38
N GLY A 186 -8.42 -12.33 -12.43
CA GLY A 186 -9.19 -12.21 -13.68
C GLY A 186 -8.86 -10.93 -14.48
N PHE A 187 -8.36 -9.87 -13.83
CA PHE A 187 -7.90 -8.66 -14.52
C PHE A 187 -6.50 -8.80 -15.12
N SER A 188 -5.79 -9.91 -14.89
CA SER A 188 -4.45 -10.11 -15.41
C SER A 188 -4.36 -10.12 -16.95
N GLY A 189 -5.49 -10.32 -17.64
CA GLY A 189 -5.58 -10.32 -19.11
C GLY A 189 -6.06 -9.00 -19.74
N LEU A 190 -6.16 -7.91 -18.97
CA LEU A 190 -6.74 -6.63 -19.44
C LEU A 190 -5.76 -5.78 -20.29
N ILE A 191 -4.50 -6.18 -20.41
CA ILE A 191 -3.43 -5.44 -21.11
C ILE A 191 -2.70 -6.39 -22.05
#